data_AF-A0A2S3U9Y8-F1
#
_entry.id   AF-A0A2S3U9Y8-F1
#
_cell.length_a   1.000
_cell.length_b   1.000
_cell.length_c   1.000
_cell.angle_alpha   90.00
_cell.angle_beta   90.00
_cell.angle_gamma   90.00
#
_symmetry.space_group_name_H-M   'P 1'
#
loop_
_entity.id
_entity.type
_entity.pdbx_description
1 polymer ?
#
loop_
_entity_poly.entity_id
_entity_poly.type
_entity_poly.pdbx_seq_one_letter_code
_entity_poly.pdbx_strand_id
1 'polypeptide(L)'
;MKIEPTMAATRVTADEDQYIFELSDNVTREKVYYPTRFGVEIVADLYYAKDGGNQGQQPAIVVGPPFGGVKEQGPGVYANQLAQRGFVVLAFDPAYHGYSGGQPRYSGSPDTYVEDFSAGVDYLGTLPFVDRQRIWCPGYLCFWWIFVS
;
A
#
# COMPACT_ATOMS: atom_id res chain seq x y z
N MET A 1 9.16 -18.24 -5.02
CA MET A 1 10.09 -17.43 -5.83
C MET A 1 11.20 -16.96 -4.89
N LYS A 2 12.48 -17.23 -5.16
CA LYS A 2 13.57 -16.68 -4.34
C LYS A 2 13.70 -15.21 -4.74
N ILE A 3 13.55 -14.29 -3.78
CA ILE A 3 13.73 -12.86 -4.03
C ILE A 3 15.23 -12.59 -3.97
N GLU A 4 15.79 -12.02 -5.04
CA GLU A 4 17.18 -11.59 -5.08
C GLU A 4 17.42 -10.49 -4.03
N PRO A 5 18.58 -10.46 -3.34
CA PRO A 5 18.82 -9.52 -2.23
C PRO A 5 18.75 -8.04 -2.65
N THR A 6 18.93 -7.73 -3.93
CA THR A 6 18.76 -6.38 -4.50
C THR A 6 17.30 -5.99 -4.72
N MET A 7 16.40 -6.96 -4.67
CA MET A 7 14.96 -6.82 -4.90
C MET A 7 14.14 -6.99 -3.61
N ALA A 8 14.79 -7.39 -2.52
CA ALA A 8 14.18 -7.49 -1.19
C ALA A 8 13.94 -6.11 -0.59
N ALA A 9 12.83 -5.99 0.15
CA ALA A 9 12.50 -4.79 0.88
C ALA A 9 13.35 -4.66 2.15
N THR A 10 13.63 -3.42 2.54
CA THR A 10 14.23 -3.14 3.84
C THR A 10 13.20 -3.45 4.92
N ARG A 11 13.57 -4.32 5.86
CA ARG A 11 12.74 -4.61 7.03
C ARG A 11 12.92 -3.49 8.03
N VAL A 12 11.84 -2.75 8.27
CA VAL A 12 11.82 -1.62 9.19
C VAL A 12 10.80 -1.89 10.27
N THR A 13 11.16 -1.59 11.50
CA THR A 13 10.27 -1.72 12.65
C THR A 13 9.32 -0.52 12.73
N ALA A 14 8.14 -0.69 13.35
CA ALA A 14 7.14 0.37 13.41
C ALA A 14 7.62 1.66 14.11
N ASP A 15 8.66 1.59 14.93
CA ASP A 15 9.26 2.69 15.69
C ASP A 15 10.28 3.51 14.87
N GLU A 16 10.77 2.97 13.75
CA GLU A 16 11.77 3.62 12.90
C GLU A 16 11.15 4.45 11.76
N ASP A 17 9.85 4.29 11.53
CA ASP A 17 9.11 5.03 10.51
C ASP A 17 8.68 6.41 11.04
N GLN A 18 9.06 7.49 10.35
CA GLN A 18 8.65 8.85 10.68
C GLN A 18 7.37 9.24 9.94
N TYR A 19 6.21 8.94 10.54
CA TYR A 19 4.92 9.38 10.03
C TYR A 19 4.68 10.87 10.35
N ILE A 20 4.12 11.60 9.40
CA ILE A 20 3.75 13.03 9.59
C ILE A 20 2.45 13.20 10.39
N PHE A 21 1.84 12.11 10.86
CA PHE A 21 0.54 12.09 11.50
C PHE A 21 0.48 11.06 12.63
N GLU A 22 -0.44 11.29 13.56
CA GLU A 22 -0.74 10.36 14.64
C GLU A 22 -1.80 9.34 14.20
N LEU A 23 -1.56 8.06 14.49
CA LEU A 23 -2.51 7.00 14.22
C LEU A 23 -3.70 7.14 15.18
N SER A 24 -4.92 7.02 14.67
CA SER A 24 -6.11 7.05 15.52
C SER A 24 -6.19 5.81 16.39
N ASP A 25 -6.65 5.97 17.64
CA ASP A 25 -6.85 4.86 18.58
C ASP A 25 -7.79 3.76 18.05
N ASN A 26 -8.68 4.09 17.11
CA ASN A 26 -9.64 3.17 16.53
C ASN A 26 -9.11 2.42 15.28
N VAL A 27 -7.87 2.69 14.87
CA VAL A 27 -7.26 2.11 13.67
C VAL A 27 -6.07 1.24 14.06
N THR A 28 -6.00 0.07 13.43
CA THR A 28 -4.80 -0.77 13.43
C THR A 28 -4.01 -0.49 12.17
N ARG A 29 -2.69 -0.34 12.33
CA ARG A 29 -1.73 -0.31 11.22
C ARG A 29 -0.83 -1.53 11.32
N GLU A 30 -0.79 -2.34 10.27
CA GLU A 30 0.09 -3.50 10.15
C GLU A 30 1.03 -3.32 8.97
N LYS A 31 2.33 -3.53 9.17
CA LYS A 31 3.32 -3.47 8.10
C LYS A 31 3.37 -4.81 7.37
N VAL A 32 3.18 -4.78 6.06
CA VAL A 32 3.07 -5.95 5.21
C VAL A 32 4.06 -5.88 4.07
N TYR A 33 4.46 -7.05 3.58
CA TYR A 33 5.46 -7.19 2.53
C TYR A 33 4.94 -8.20 1.51
N TYR A 34 4.96 -7.82 0.24
CA TYR A 34 4.51 -8.70 -0.84
C TYR A 34 5.34 -8.52 -2.10
N PRO A 35 5.55 -9.60 -2.89
CA PRO A 35 6.29 -9.51 -4.14
C PRO A 35 5.41 -9.00 -5.28
N THR A 36 5.99 -8.22 -6.19
CA THR A 36 5.42 -7.93 -7.51
C THR A 36 5.79 -9.00 -8.53
N ARG A 37 5.15 -9.00 -9.71
CA ARG A 37 5.50 -9.92 -10.81
C ARG A 37 6.91 -9.70 -11.34
N PHE A 38 7.47 -8.50 -11.17
CA PHE A 38 8.87 -8.19 -11.49
C PHE A 38 9.86 -8.71 -10.45
N GLY A 39 9.38 -9.36 -9.37
CA GLY A 39 10.20 -9.92 -8.31
C GLY A 39 10.70 -8.90 -7.30
N VAL A 40 10.19 -7.65 -7.35
CA VAL A 40 10.46 -6.61 -6.34
C VAL A 40 9.56 -6.85 -5.14
N GLU A 41 10.11 -6.85 -3.94
CA GLU A 41 9.32 -6.86 -2.72
C GLU A 41 8.90 -5.43 -2.35
N ILE A 42 7.59 -5.24 -2.21
CA ILE A 42 6.96 -3.98 -1.84
C ILE A 42 6.67 -3.97 -0.35
N VAL A 43 7.00 -2.85 0.29
CA VAL A 43 6.56 -2.56 1.65
C VAL A 43 5.29 -1.75 1.60
N ALA A 44 4.29 -2.18 2.36
CA ALA A 44 3.07 -1.44 2.55
C ALA A 44 2.63 -1.45 4.00
N ASP A 45 1.77 -0.51 4.35
CA ASP A 45 1.07 -0.47 5.62
C ASP A 45 -0.42 -0.69 5.35
N LEU A 46 -0.97 -1.70 6.02
CA LEU A 46 -2.37 -2.07 6.01
C LEU A 46 -3.09 -1.39 7.18
N TYR A 47 -4.12 -0.61 6.88
CA TYR A 47 -4.93 0.12 7.83
C TYR A 47 -6.35 -0.44 7.86
N TYR A 48 -6.86 -0.72 9.05
CA TYR A 48 -8.24 -1.19 9.23
C TYR A 48 -8.75 -0.82 10.63
N ALA A 49 -10.06 -0.76 10.80
CA ALA A 49 -10.67 -0.43 12.09
C ALA A 49 -10.44 -1.57 13.12
N LYS A 50 -10.00 -1.23 14.34
CA LYS A 50 -9.79 -2.18 15.44
C LYS A 50 -11.05 -2.99 15.76
N ASP A 51 -12.19 -2.31 15.76
CA ASP A 51 -13.48 -2.89 16.15
C ASP A 51 -14.20 -3.61 14.99
N GLY A 52 -13.75 -3.37 13.75
CA GLY A 52 -14.45 -3.78 12.53
C GLY A 52 -13.81 -4.93 11.75
N GLY A 53 -12.57 -5.31 12.06
CA GLY A 53 -11.76 -6.25 11.26
C GLY A 53 -12.29 -7.69 11.15
N ASN A 54 -13.45 -8.01 11.74
CA ASN A 54 -14.05 -9.35 11.72
C ASN A 54 -15.56 -9.38 11.40
N GLN A 55 -16.18 -8.26 10.98
CA GLN A 55 -17.63 -8.18 10.74
C GLN A 55 -18.02 -8.18 9.26
N GLY A 56 -17.50 -9.16 8.50
CA GLY A 56 -17.87 -9.39 7.10
C GLY A 56 -16.85 -8.89 6.08
N GLN A 57 -17.14 -9.08 4.79
CA GLN A 57 -16.25 -8.67 3.70
C GLN A 57 -16.27 -7.14 3.56
N GLN A 58 -15.19 -6.48 3.96
CA GLN A 58 -15.06 -5.02 3.96
C GLN A 58 -14.58 -4.50 2.60
N PRO A 59 -15.04 -3.32 2.16
CA PRO A 59 -14.48 -2.67 0.98
C PRO A 59 -13.02 -2.30 1.25
N ALA A 60 -12.16 -2.49 0.25
CA ALA A 60 -10.74 -2.21 0.38
C ALA A 60 -10.27 -1.15 -0.62
N ILE A 61 -9.20 -0.44 -0.27
CA ILE A 61 -8.68 0.69 -1.01
C ILE A 61 -7.16 0.59 -1.10
N VAL A 62 -6.59 0.70 -2.31
CA VAL A 62 -5.14 0.85 -2.49
C VAL A 62 -4.80 2.32 -2.70
N VAL A 63 -3.87 2.85 -1.91
CA VAL A 63 -3.40 4.23 -1.97
C VAL A 63 -1.90 4.25 -2.25
N GLY A 64 -1.51 4.86 -3.36
CA GLY A 64 -0.10 5.08 -3.71
C GLY A 64 0.32 6.53 -3.44
N PRO A 65 1.57 6.79 -3.02
CA PRO A 65 2.12 8.14 -2.95
C PRO A 65 2.27 8.77 -4.34
N PRO A 66 2.34 10.11 -4.41
CA PRO A 66 2.80 10.79 -5.62
C PRO A 66 4.21 10.34 -6.01
N PHE A 67 4.61 10.55 -7.26
CA PHE A 67 5.93 10.13 -7.74
C PHE A 67 7.06 10.73 -6.88
N GLY A 68 7.88 9.88 -6.27
CA GLY A 68 8.94 10.27 -5.33
C GLY A 68 8.50 10.47 -3.87
N GLY A 69 7.21 10.29 -3.55
CA GLY A 69 6.69 10.27 -2.19
C GLY A 69 6.76 8.88 -1.55
N VAL A 70 6.52 8.84 -0.24
CA VAL A 70 6.54 7.60 0.58
C VAL A 70 5.24 7.46 1.37
N LYS A 71 4.90 6.24 1.79
CA LYS A 71 3.64 5.92 2.47
C LYS A 71 3.45 6.66 3.80
N GLU A 72 4.54 7.09 4.43
CA GLU A 72 4.54 7.80 5.72
C GLU A 72 4.02 9.25 5.64
N GLN A 73 3.81 9.78 4.42
CA GLN A 73 3.34 11.15 4.17
C GLN A 73 1.83 11.21 3.91
N GLY A 74 1.43 11.80 2.78
CA GLY A 74 0.03 11.94 2.36
C GLY A 74 -0.76 10.62 2.36
N PRO A 75 -0.23 9.51 1.81
CA PRO A 75 -0.97 8.24 1.75
C PRO A 75 -1.41 7.73 3.11
N GLY A 76 -0.53 7.76 4.11
CA GLY A 76 -0.85 7.31 5.46
C GLY A 76 -1.94 8.15 6.14
N VAL A 77 -1.97 9.47 5.90
CA VAL A 77 -3.04 10.35 6.41
C VAL A 77 -4.40 9.93 5.83
N TYR A 78 -4.47 9.72 4.51
CA TYR A 78 -5.70 9.25 3.86
C TYR A 78 -6.09 7.85 4.32
N ALA A 79 -5.12 6.95 4.46
CA ALA A 79 -5.37 5.58 4.90
C ALA A 79 -5.93 5.54 6.32
N ASN A 80 -5.39 6.34 7.25
CA ASN A 80 -5.92 6.48 8.60
C ASN A 80 -7.38 6.99 8.60
N GLN A 81 -7.69 8.03 7.83
CA GLN A 81 -9.05 8.58 7.77
C GLN A 81 -10.06 7.62 7.13
N LEU A 82 -9.65 6.91 6.08
CA LEU A 82 -10.51 5.95 5.39
C LEU A 82 -10.72 4.68 6.23
N ALA A 83 -9.70 4.24 6.98
CA ALA A 83 -9.84 3.13 7.92
C ALA A 83 -10.85 3.42 9.03
N GLN A 84 -10.87 4.65 9.55
CA GLN A 84 -11.89 5.10 10.51
C GLN A 84 -13.32 5.06 9.94
N ARG A 85 -13.48 5.11 8.62
CA ARG A 85 -14.77 5.03 7.93
C ARG A 85 -15.18 3.59 7.58
N GLY A 86 -14.40 2.59 7.99
CA GLY A 86 -14.72 1.17 7.79
C GLY A 86 -14.17 0.56 6.50
N PHE A 87 -13.19 1.21 5.85
CA PHE A 87 -12.48 0.64 4.70
C PHE A 87 -11.19 -0.05 5.15
N VAL A 88 -10.80 -1.11 4.46
CA VAL A 88 -9.44 -1.68 4.58
C VAL A 88 -8.55 -0.92 3.61
N VAL A 89 -7.48 -0.27 4.06
CA VAL A 89 -6.66 0.58 3.20
C VAL A 89 -5.23 0.10 3.17
N LEU A 90 -4.67 -0.06 1.98
CA LEU A 90 -3.27 -0.42 1.79
C LEU A 90 -2.52 0.79 1.24
N ALA A 91 -1.60 1.35 2.03
CA ALA A 91 -0.68 2.38 1.58
C ALA A 91 0.69 1.77 1.31
N PHE A 92 1.20 1.85 0.08
CA PHE A 92 2.44 1.17 -0.31
C PHE A 92 3.54 2.14 -0.73
N ASP A 93 4.80 1.72 -0.58
CA ASP A 93 5.94 2.40 -1.17
C ASP A 93 6.19 1.85 -2.59
N PRO A 94 6.24 2.70 -3.63
CA PRO A 94 6.51 2.25 -4.99
C PRO A 94 7.84 1.51 -5.08
N ALA A 95 7.96 0.61 -6.04
CA ALA A 95 9.22 -0.06 -6.35
C ALA A 95 10.34 0.97 -6.51
N TYR A 96 11.55 0.62 -6.05
CA TYR A 96 12.74 1.47 -6.08
C TYR A 96 12.70 2.71 -5.14
N HIS A 97 11.62 2.91 -4.38
CA HIS A 97 11.39 4.03 -3.47
C HIS A 97 11.12 3.57 -2.03
N GLY A 98 11.19 4.50 -1.07
CA GLY A 98 10.86 4.24 0.34
C GLY A 98 11.62 3.07 0.94
N TYR A 99 10.91 2.13 1.54
CA TYR A 99 11.52 0.89 2.05
C TYR A 99 11.34 -0.31 1.12
N SER A 100 10.65 -0.12 -0.01
CA SER A 100 10.53 -1.13 -1.05
C SER A 100 11.87 -1.46 -1.69
N GLY A 101 11.98 -2.69 -2.18
CA GLY A 101 13.18 -3.20 -2.83
C GLY A 101 13.41 -2.61 -4.23
N GLY A 102 14.47 -3.09 -4.87
CA GLY A 102 14.81 -2.74 -6.25
C GLY A 102 16.05 -1.84 -6.35
N GLN A 103 16.86 -2.12 -7.38
CA GLN A 103 18.04 -1.34 -7.75
C GLN A 103 18.09 -1.12 -9.27
N PRO A 104 18.56 0.05 -9.74
CA PRO A 104 19.01 1.23 -8.97
C PRO A 104 17.84 1.95 -8.25
N ARG A 105 18.14 2.64 -7.15
CA ARG A 105 17.12 3.41 -6.40
C ARG A 105 16.62 4.59 -7.24
N TYR A 106 15.36 4.98 -7.04
CA TYR A 106 14.70 6.11 -7.72
C TYR A 106 14.55 5.95 -9.25
N SER A 107 14.65 4.73 -9.78
CA SER A 107 14.50 4.45 -11.22
C SER A 107 13.12 3.91 -11.59
N GLY A 108 12.07 4.40 -10.93
CA GLY A 108 10.69 3.95 -11.19
C GLY A 108 10.23 4.27 -12.60
N SER A 109 9.59 3.31 -13.26
CA SER A 109 8.90 3.50 -14.54
C SER A 109 7.38 3.53 -14.32
N PRO A 110 6.60 4.12 -15.23
CA PRO A 110 5.14 4.03 -15.19
C PRO A 110 4.64 2.58 -15.18
N ASP A 111 5.29 1.68 -15.92
CA ASP A 111 4.92 0.26 -16.01
C ASP A 111 5.10 -0.45 -14.66
N THR A 112 6.23 -0.21 -13.98
CA THR A 112 6.46 -0.74 -12.64
C THR A 112 5.46 -0.19 -11.63
N TYR A 113 5.06 1.08 -11.77
CA TYR A 113 4.09 1.71 -10.88
C TYR A 113 2.68 1.13 -11.04
N VAL A 114 2.25 0.85 -12.28
CA VAL A 114 0.98 0.15 -12.56
C VAL A 114 1.00 -1.27 -12.00
N GLU A 115 2.13 -1.95 -12.12
CA GLU A 115 2.31 -3.27 -11.54
C GLU A 115 2.28 -3.24 -10.00
N ASP A 116 2.88 -2.24 -9.35
CA ASP A 116 2.85 -2.09 -7.89
C ASP A 116 1.41 -1.97 -7.38
N PHE A 117 0.57 -1.19 -8.08
CA PHE A 117 -0.88 -1.13 -7.79
C PHE A 117 -1.56 -2.48 -7.97
N SER A 118 -1.25 -3.19 -9.06
CA SER A 118 -1.84 -4.51 -9.35
C SER A 118 -1.45 -5.53 -8.26
N ALA A 119 -0.18 -5.53 -7.85
CA ALA A 119 0.33 -6.36 -6.78
C ALA A 119 -0.32 -6.03 -5.42
N GLY A 120 -0.58 -4.75 -5.14
CA GLY A 120 -1.31 -4.32 -3.96
C GLY A 120 -2.78 -4.79 -3.95
N VAL A 121 -3.46 -4.73 -5.10
CA VAL A 121 -4.83 -5.26 -5.26
C VAL A 121 -4.85 -6.77 -5.07
N ASP A 122 -3.89 -7.49 -5.67
CA ASP A 122 -3.75 -8.94 -5.51
C ASP A 122 -3.52 -9.31 -4.04
N TYR A 123 -2.64 -8.58 -3.34
CA TYR A 123 -2.40 -8.76 -1.92
C TYR A 123 -3.68 -8.56 -1.09
N LEU A 124 -4.41 -7.47 -1.30
CA LEU A 124 -5.69 -7.24 -0.62
C LEU A 124 -6.69 -8.36 -0.90
N GLY A 125 -6.70 -8.90 -2.12
CA GLY A 125 -7.52 -10.04 -2.48
C GLY A 125 -7.18 -11.32 -1.71
N THR A 126 -5.97 -11.47 -1.18
CA THR A 126 -5.62 -12.62 -0.34
C THR A 126 -6.19 -12.56 1.07
N LEU A 127 -6.64 -11.38 1.53
CA LEU A 127 -7.14 -11.18 2.89
C LEU A 127 -8.58 -11.71 3.02
N PRO A 128 -8.89 -12.56 4.03
CA PRO A 128 -10.21 -13.18 4.16
C PRO A 128 -11.33 -12.19 4.56
N PHE A 129 -10.96 -11.04 5.14
CA PHE A 129 -11.88 -10.00 5.57
C PHE A 129 -12.09 -8.90 4.51
N VAL A 130 -11.49 -9.02 3.34
CA VAL A 130 -11.65 -8.07 2.22
C VAL A 130 -12.63 -8.62 1.18
N ASP A 131 -13.57 -7.78 0.74
CA ASP A 131 -14.41 -8.09 -0.43
C ASP A 131 -13.64 -7.82 -1.72
N ARG A 132 -13.25 -8.89 -2.43
CA ARG A 132 -12.59 -8.80 -3.74
C ARG A 132 -13.41 -8.03 -4.78
N GLN A 133 -14.74 -8.01 -4.65
CA GLN A 133 -15.61 -7.28 -5.58
C GLN A 133 -15.72 -5.78 -5.25
N ARG A 134 -15.16 -5.34 -4.11
CA ARG A 134 -15.20 -3.94 -3.64
C ARG A 134 -13.80 -3.42 -3.33
N ILE A 135 -12.83 -3.71 -4.20
CA ILE A 135 -11.49 -3.11 -4.14
C ILE A 135 -11.46 -1.87 -5.03
N TRP A 136 -11.11 -0.72 -4.46
CA TRP A 136 -11.03 0.57 -5.15
C TRP A 136 -9.58 1.07 -5.16
N CYS A 137 -9.16 1.73 -6.23
CA CYS A 137 -7.84 2.35 -6.32
C CYS A 137 -8.00 3.84 -6.65
N PRO A 138 -8.25 4.70 -5.65
CA PRO A 138 -8.31 6.15 -5.85
C PRO A 138 -6.89 6.68 -6.03
N GLY A 139 -6.37 6.60 -7.25
CA GLY A 139 -5.08 7.15 -7.64
C GLY A 139 -5.12 8.68 -7.71
N TYR A 140 -5.13 9.36 -6.57
CA TYR A 140 -5.02 10.81 -6.45
C TYR A 140 -3.58 11.29 -6.69
N LEU A 141 -2.97 10.96 -7.84
CA LEU A 141 -2.07 11.87 -8.57
C LEU A 141 -1.61 11.33 -9.95
N CYS A 142 -1.82 10.05 -10.27
CA CYS A 142 -1.42 9.50 -11.57
C CYS A 142 -2.51 8.73 -12.34
N PHE A 143 -3.74 8.60 -11.81
CA PHE A 143 -4.80 7.79 -12.46
C PHE A 143 -6.13 8.52 -12.69
N TRP A 144 -6.15 9.85 -12.67
CA TRP A 144 -7.35 10.60 -13.06
C TRP A 144 -7.64 10.55 -14.58
N TRP A 145 -6.74 9.99 -15.41
CA TRP A 145 -6.84 10.05 -16.88
C TRP A 145 -7.20 8.74 -17.60
N ILE A 146 -7.37 7.60 -16.92
CA ILE A 146 -7.60 6.30 -17.60
C ILE A 146 -9.06 5.80 -17.52
N PHE A 147 -9.97 6.48 -16.83
CA PHE A 147 -11.39 6.09 -16.80
C PHE A 147 -12.37 7.19 -17.23
N VAL A 148 -11.91 8.14 -18.05
CA VAL A 148 -12.80 8.99 -18.86
C VAL A 148 -12.28 9.04 -20.30
N SER A 149 -12.45 7.94 -21.04
CA SER A 149 -12.46 7.87 -22.51
C SER A 149 -13.18 6.61 -22.96
#